data_AF-A0A9D3P381-F1
#
_entry.id   AF-A0A9D3P381-F1
#
_cell.length_a   1.000
_cell.length_b   1.000
_cell.length_c   1.000
_cell.angle_alpha   90.00
_cell.angle_beta   90.00
_cell.angle_gamma   90.00
#
_symmetry.space_group_name_H-M   'P 1'
#
loop_
_entity.id
_entity.type
_entity.pdbx_description
1 polymer ?
#
loop_
_entity_poly.entity_id
_entity_poly.type
_entity_poly.pdbx_seq_one_letter_code
_entity_poly.pdbx_strand_id
1 'polypeptide(L)'
;MADVQPPPFRSLDDFLFSSARFSVPDVRNLERWNNRIINNLLYYQTNYFASALAFLLIVGYFRPFQLFLGAAVVISVFLGFVWAAENKATVRRFRRNHPSICLIAILGSSYFLLSMLGGVAIFLFGITFPILMILVHASVRLRSLKNKVENKLESIGLKRTPMGLLLEALGQEQEAGS
;
A
#
# COMPACT_ATOMS: atom_id res chain seq x y z
N MET A 1 9.70 18.45 16.33
CA MET A 1 9.40 17.27 15.49
C MET A 1 8.64 17.79 14.28
N ALA A 2 8.99 17.39 13.06
CA ALA A 2 8.26 17.84 11.88
C ALA A 2 6.83 17.28 11.92
N ASP A 3 5.82 18.13 11.67
CA ASP A 3 4.43 17.67 11.59
C ASP A 3 4.24 16.68 10.45
N VAL A 4 3.40 15.67 10.67
CA VAL A 4 3.06 14.69 9.65
C VAL A 4 2.13 15.35 8.64
N GLN A 5 2.63 15.61 7.44
CA GLN A 5 1.84 16.23 6.37
C GLN A 5 1.92 15.36 5.11
N PRO A 6 0.78 15.05 4.46
CA PRO A 6 0.82 14.40 3.17
C PRO A 6 1.45 15.33 2.12
N PRO A 7 2.18 14.78 1.13
CA PRO A 7 2.70 15.59 0.03
C PRO A 7 1.53 16.19 -0.77
N PRO A 8 1.72 17.34 -1.43
CA PRO A 8 0.66 17.95 -2.23
C PRO A 8 0.24 17.00 -3.38
N PHE A 9 -1.04 17.08 -3.75
CA PHE A 9 -1.56 16.33 -4.90
C PHE A 9 -0.83 16.74 -6.19
N ARG A 10 -0.26 15.77 -6.91
CA ARG A 10 0.48 16.02 -8.15
C ARG A 10 -0.47 16.08 -9.33
N SER A 11 -0.11 16.87 -10.35
CA SER A 11 -0.90 16.95 -11.56
C SER A 11 -1.01 15.58 -12.24
N LEU A 12 -2.15 15.34 -12.89
CA LEU A 12 -2.35 14.11 -13.66
C LEU A 12 -1.36 13.98 -14.80
N ASP A 13 -0.85 15.12 -15.31
CA ASP A 13 0.16 15.11 -16.36
C ASP A 13 1.50 14.49 -15.89
N ASP A 14 1.96 14.82 -14.67
CA ASP A 14 3.18 14.24 -14.07
C ASP A 14 2.93 12.79 -13.62
N PHE A 15 1.71 12.50 -13.18
CA PHE A 15 1.33 11.20 -12.67
C PHE A 15 1.17 10.15 -13.79
N LEU A 16 0.33 10.40 -14.80
CA LEU A 16 -0.08 9.40 -15.80
C LEU A 16 0.26 9.76 -17.24
N PHE A 17 0.28 11.05 -17.59
CA PHE A 17 0.28 11.48 -18.99
C PHE A 17 1.64 11.96 -19.48
N SER A 18 1.72 13.13 -20.12
CA SER A 18 2.75 13.44 -21.11
C SER A 18 4.14 13.67 -20.50
N SER A 19 4.20 14.12 -19.25
CA SER A 19 5.46 14.24 -18.50
C SER A 19 5.84 12.96 -17.76
N ALA A 20 4.98 11.93 -17.79
CA ALA A 20 5.25 10.65 -17.18
C ALA A 20 6.18 9.78 -18.03
N ARG A 21 7.26 9.31 -17.40
CA ARG A 21 8.23 8.39 -17.99
C ARG A 21 8.09 7.03 -17.31
N PHE A 22 7.94 5.99 -18.11
CA PHE A 22 7.78 4.61 -17.65
C PHE A 22 8.86 3.72 -18.25
N SER A 23 9.35 2.76 -17.46
CA SER A 23 10.22 1.70 -17.95
C SER A 23 9.87 0.40 -17.23
N VAL A 24 10.03 -0.73 -17.91
CA VAL A 24 9.97 -2.05 -17.27
C VAL A 24 11.03 -2.08 -16.15
N PRO A 25 10.69 -2.59 -14.96
CA PRO A 25 11.64 -2.71 -13.86
C PRO A 25 12.74 -3.73 -14.19
N ASP A 26 13.93 -3.49 -13.66
CA ASP A 26 15.05 -4.43 -13.78
C ASP A 26 14.92 -5.52 -12.71
N VAL A 27 14.33 -6.65 -13.10
CA VAL A 27 14.11 -7.80 -12.20
C VAL A 27 15.40 -8.47 -11.71
N ARG A 28 16.56 -8.17 -12.34
CA ARG A 28 17.85 -8.70 -11.91
C ARG A 28 18.42 -7.94 -10.72
N ASN A 29 18.03 -6.67 -10.56
CA ASN A 29 18.46 -5.83 -9.45
C ASN A 29 17.24 -5.47 -8.57
N LEU A 30 16.90 -6.40 -7.67
CA LEU A 30 15.74 -6.31 -6.78
C LEU A 30 15.82 -5.10 -5.84
N GLU A 31 17.01 -4.74 -5.38
CA GLU A 31 17.23 -3.58 -4.50
C GLU A 31 16.89 -2.27 -5.23
N ARG A 32 17.41 -2.10 -6.45
CA ARG A 32 17.08 -0.94 -7.29
C ARG A 32 15.60 -0.87 -7.62
N TRP A 33 14.97 -2.02 -7.86
CA TRP A 33 13.53 -2.08 -8.11
C TRP A 33 12.72 -1.69 -6.86
N ASN A 34 13.07 -2.21 -5.69
CA ASN A 34 12.42 -1.84 -4.44
C ASN A 34 12.56 -0.34 -4.13
N ASN A 35 13.78 0.18 -4.28
CA ASN A 35 14.06 1.60 -4.14
C ASN A 35 13.19 2.43 -5.09
N ARG A 36 13.02 2.01 -6.34
CA ARG A 36 12.11 2.68 -7.28
C ARG A 36 10.67 2.71 -6.76
N ILE A 37 10.15 1.58 -6.27
CA ILE A 37 8.78 1.49 -5.74
C ILE A 37 8.62 2.44 -4.55
N ILE A 38 9.48 2.34 -3.54
CA ILE A 38 9.43 3.18 -2.32
C ILE A 38 9.46 4.66 -2.68
N ASN A 39 10.42 5.07 -3.52
CA ASN A 39 10.57 6.46 -3.94
C ASN A 39 9.30 7.00 -4.64
N ASN A 40 8.64 6.18 -5.46
CA ASN A 40 7.40 6.59 -6.11
C ASN A 40 6.21 6.61 -5.15
N LEU A 41 6.12 5.65 -4.22
CA LEU A 41 5.08 5.57 -3.19
C LEU A 41 5.04 6.83 -2.33
N LEU A 42 6.20 7.36 -1.96
CA LEU A 42 6.33 8.59 -1.18
C LEU A 42 5.97 9.82 -2.00
N TYR A 43 6.55 9.99 -3.19
CA TYR A 43 6.35 11.20 -4.00
C TYR A 43 4.90 11.37 -4.51
N TYR A 44 4.24 10.27 -4.92
CA TYR A 44 2.86 10.28 -5.43
C TYR A 44 1.82 9.81 -4.40
N GLN A 45 2.15 9.77 -3.10
CA GLN A 45 1.29 9.27 -2.03
C GLN A 45 -0.17 9.76 -2.16
N THR A 46 -0.37 11.07 -2.27
CA THR A 46 -1.72 11.66 -2.30
C THR A 46 -2.48 11.27 -3.58
N ASN A 47 -1.80 11.12 -4.72
CA ASN A 47 -2.40 10.60 -5.95
C ASN A 47 -2.80 9.13 -5.80
N TYR A 48 -1.99 8.31 -5.13
CA TYR A 48 -2.32 6.91 -4.87
C TYR A 48 -3.51 6.76 -3.93
N PHE A 49 -3.56 7.53 -2.83
CA PHE A 49 -4.71 7.53 -1.93
C PHE A 49 -5.98 8.02 -2.63
N ALA A 50 -5.91 9.08 -3.43
CA ALA A 50 -7.04 9.54 -4.22
C ALA A 50 -7.50 8.49 -5.24
N SER A 51 -6.57 7.81 -5.90
CA SER A 51 -6.88 6.74 -6.86
C SER A 51 -7.55 5.56 -6.18
N ALA A 52 -7.03 5.11 -5.04
CA ALA A 52 -7.62 4.05 -4.24
C ALA A 52 -9.03 4.41 -3.78
N LEU A 53 -9.23 5.64 -3.30
CA LEU A 53 -10.55 6.15 -2.92
C LEU A 53 -11.49 6.19 -4.12
N ALA A 54 -11.04 6.63 -5.29
CA ALA A 54 -11.87 6.64 -6.49
C ALA A 54 -12.36 5.24 -6.87
N PHE A 55 -11.48 4.23 -6.87
CA PHE A 55 -11.88 2.85 -7.10
C PHE A 55 -12.87 2.33 -6.05
N LEU A 56 -12.62 2.65 -4.77
CA LEU A 56 -13.51 2.27 -3.68
C LEU A 56 -14.90 2.87 -3.85
N LEU A 57 -14.99 4.15 -4.24
CA LEU A 57 -16.25 4.84 -4.51
C LEU A 57 -16.97 4.24 -5.72
N ILE A 58 -16.25 3.91 -6.80
CA ILE A 58 -16.83 3.26 -7.99
C ILE A 58 -17.43 1.91 -7.60
N VAL A 59 -16.66 1.04 -6.94
CA VAL A 59 -17.14 -0.28 -6.51
C VAL A 59 -18.28 -0.16 -5.51
N GLY A 60 -18.14 0.76 -4.55
CA GLY A 60 -19.15 1.04 -3.53
C GLY A 60 -20.45 1.58 -4.11
N TYR A 61 -20.40 2.35 -5.20
CA TYR A 61 -21.59 2.82 -5.90
C TYR A 61 -22.40 1.66 -6.50
N PHE A 62 -21.73 0.69 -7.15
CA PHE A 62 -22.40 -0.44 -7.78
C PHE A 62 -22.84 -1.52 -6.79
N ARG A 63 -22.07 -1.75 -5.72
CA ARG A 63 -22.26 -2.86 -4.77
C ARG A 63 -22.01 -2.43 -3.31
N PRO A 64 -22.77 -1.48 -2.76
CA PRO A 64 -22.49 -0.88 -1.45
C PRO A 64 -22.55 -1.89 -0.30
N PHE A 65 -23.62 -2.69 -0.24
CA PHE A 65 -23.79 -3.70 0.82
C PHE A 65 -22.63 -4.71 0.84
N GLN A 66 -22.24 -5.20 -0.33
CA GLN A 66 -21.15 -6.13 -0.48
C GLN A 66 -19.79 -5.52 -0.11
N LEU A 67 -19.59 -4.21 -0.34
CA LEU A 67 -18.39 -3.50 0.09
C LEU A 67 -18.30 -3.43 1.62
N PHE A 68 -19.39 -3.06 2.29
CA PHE A 68 -19.43 -3.06 3.76
C PHE A 68 -19.26 -4.45 4.34
N LEU A 69 -19.89 -5.46 3.75
CA LEU A 69 -19.72 -6.86 4.16
C LEU A 69 -18.27 -7.31 3.99
N GLY A 70 -17.66 -6.98 2.85
CA GLY A 70 -16.25 -7.22 2.57
C GLY A 70 -15.33 -6.62 3.63
N ALA A 71 -15.52 -5.32 3.92
CA ALA A 71 -14.77 -4.60 4.93
C ALA A 71 -14.98 -5.21 6.32
N ALA A 72 -16.22 -5.52 6.70
CA ALA A 72 -16.55 -6.13 7.98
C ALA A 72 -15.83 -7.48 8.16
N VAL A 73 -15.88 -8.36 7.16
CA VAL A 73 -15.20 -9.66 7.21
C VAL A 73 -13.70 -9.50 7.42
N VAL A 74 -13.04 -8.66 6.61
CA VAL A 74 -11.59 -8.44 6.69
C VAL A 74 -11.20 -7.85 8.05
N ILE A 75 -11.93 -6.83 8.51
CA ILE A 75 -11.69 -6.18 9.81
C ILE A 75 -11.90 -7.20 10.95
N SER A 76 -12.97 -7.98 10.93
CA SER A 76 -13.24 -8.99 11.96
C SER A 76 -12.17 -10.08 12.00
N VAL A 77 -11.71 -10.58 10.85
CA VAL A 77 -10.62 -11.57 10.79
C VAL A 77 -9.33 -10.97 11.33
N PHE A 78 -8.99 -9.74 10.92
CA PHE A 78 -7.80 -9.05 11.39
C PHE A 78 -7.82 -8.80 12.91
N LEU A 79 -8.92 -8.23 13.43
CA LEU A 79 -9.07 -7.96 14.86
C LEU A 79 -9.10 -9.25 15.67
N GLY A 80 -9.76 -10.31 15.19
CA GLY A 80 -9.75 -11.62 15.83
C GLY A 80 -8.34 -12.20 15.90
N PHE A 81 -7.55 -12.06 14.84
CA PHE A 81 -6.15 -12.47 14.83
C PHE A 81 -5.28 -11.64 15.80
N VAL A 82 -5.43 -10.31 15.80
CA VAL A 82 -4.70 -9.42 16.72
C VAL A 82 -5.04 -9.76 18.17
N TRP A 83 -6.32 -9.91 18.49
CA TRP A 83 -6.79 -10.33 19.80
C TRP A 83 -6.18 -11.69 20.19
N ALA A 84 -6.19 -12.68 19.30
CA ALA A 84 -5.57 -13.98 19.57
C ALA A 84 -4.06 -13.85 19.81
N ALA A 85 -3.37 -12.99 19.08
CA ALA A 85 -1.94 -12.74 19.22
C ALA A 85 -1.59 -11.94 20.49
N GLU A 86 -2.51 -11.16 21.04
CA GLU A 86 -2.33 -10.49 22.33
C GLU A 86 -2.58 -11.43 23.50
N ASN A 87 -3.59 -12.29 23.41
CA ASN A 87 -4.03 -13.16 24.50
C ASN A 87 -3.28 -14.50 24.56
N LYS A 88 -2.68 -14.98 23.45
CA LYS A 88 -1.97 -16.26 23.39
C LYS A 88 -0.50 -16.08 23.01
N ALA A 89 0.40 -16.45 23.93
CA ALA A 89 1.84 -16.34 23.73
C ALA A 89 2.35 -17.09 22.48
N THR A 90 1.77 -18.26 22.16
CA THR A 90 2.11 -19.04 20.97
C THR A 90 1.80 -18.26 19.68
N VAL A 91 0.63 -17.64 19.60
CA VAL A 91 0.20 -16.85 18.43
C VAL A 91 1.05 -15.57 18.33
N ARG A 92 1.35 -14.92 19.46
CA ARG A 92 2.26 -13.77 19.51
C ARG A 92 3.64 -14.10 18.94
N ARG A 93 4.21 -15.23 19.36
CA ARG A 93 5.54 -15.69 18.93
C ARG A 93 5.52 -16.09 17.45
N PHE A 94 4.48 -16.78 17.01
CA PHE A 94 4.30 -17.16 15.61
C PHE A 94 4.20 -15.92 14.70
N ARG A 95 3.41 -14.92 15.09
CA ARG A 95 3.31 -13.63 14.38
C ARG A 95 4.65 -12.94 14.23
N ARG A 96 5.50 -12.98 15.26
CA ARG A 96 6.83 -12.35 15.25
C ARG A 96 7.82 -13.11 14.36
N ASN A 97 7.77 -14.44 14.36
CA ASN A 97 8.70 -15.28 13.63
C ASN A 97 8.32 -15.46 12.15
N HIS A 98 7.01 -15.44 11.84
CA HIS A 98 6.47 -15.72 10.51
C HIS A 98 5.38 -14.70 10.11
N PRO A 99 5.69 -13.40 10.06
CA PRO A 99 4.71 -12.35 9.76
C PRO A 99 4.04 -12.53 8.39
N SER A 100 4.79 -13.01 7.39
CA SER A 100 4.26 -13.30 6.04
C SER A 100 3.23 -14.43 6.05
N ILE A 101 3.48 -15.51 6.81
CA ILE A 101 2.52 -16.62 6.95
C ILE A 101 1.25 -16.14 7.66
N CYS A 102 1.38 -15.29 8.69
CA CYS A 102 0.23 -14.69 9.35
C CYS A 102 -0.61 -13.83 8.41
N LEU A 103 0.05 -13.01 7.57
CA LEU A 103 -0.64 -12.22 6.55
C LEU A 103 -1.38 -13.13 5.56
N ILE A 104 -0.73 -14.19 5.07
CA ILE A 104 -1.36 -15.18 4.18
C ILE A 104 -2.56 -15.84 4.86
N ALA A 105 -2.46 -16.18 6.15
CA ALA A 105 -3.57 -16.78 6.88
C ALA A 105 -4.76 -15.82 7.03
N ILE A 106 -4.52 -14.54 7.31
CA ILE A 106 -5.56 -13.50 7.40
C ILE A 106 -6.24 -13.30 6.04
N LEU A 107 -5.45 -13.13 4.97
CA LEU A 107 -5.94 -12.93 3.62
C LEU A 107 -6.69 -14.17 3.10
N GLY A 108 -6.15 -15.37 3.32
CA GLY A 108 -6.76 -16.64 2.95
C GLY A 108 -8.08 -16.90 3.69
N SER A 109 -8.12 -16.61 4.99
CA SER A 109 -9.36 -16.72 5.78
C SER A 109 -10.42 -15.73 5.32
N SER A 110 -10.02 -14.48 5.05
CA SER A 110 -10.92 -13.45 4.53
C SER A 110 -11.48 -13.84 3.16
N TYR A 111 -10.62 -14.33 2.26
CA TYR A 111 -11.03 -14.82 0.95
C TYR A 111 -12.01 -15.99 1.05
N PHE A 112 -11.73 -16.98 1.92
CA PHE A 112 -12.62 -18.12 2.15
C PHE A 112 -13.99 -17.70 2.68
N LEU A 113 -14.05 -16.79 3.66
CA LEU A 113 -15.33 -16.29 4.16
C LEU A 113 -16.10 -15.52 3.08
N LEU A 114 -15.40 -14.70 2.28
CA LEU A 114 -16.02 -13.94 1.20
C LEU A 114 -16.48 -14.81 0.04
N SER A 115 -15.85 -15.97 -0.21
CA SER A 115 -16.33 -16.92 -1.23
C SER A 115 -17.66 -17.55 -0.83
N MET A 116 -17.85 -17.84 0.46
CA MET A 116 -19.12 -18.32 0.99
C MET A 116 -20.24 -17.26 0.92
N LEU A 117 -19.88 -15.98 1.04
CA LEU A 117 -20.82 -14.85 1.02
C LEU A 117 -21.03 -14.23 -0.37
N GLY A 118 -20.38 -14.77 -1.42
CA GLY A 118 -20.43 -14.20 -2.77
C GLY A 118 -19.76 -12.82 -2.90
N GLY A 119 -18.89 -12.45 -1.95
CA GLY A 119 -18.25 -11.13 -1.84
C GLY A 119 -16.87 -11.01 -2.50
N VAL A 120 -16.36 -12.08 -3.12
CA VAL A 120 -14.97 -12.17 -3.61
C VAL A 120 -14.64 -11.07 -4.63
N ALA A 121 -15.54 -10.81 -5.58
CA ALA A 121 -15.32 -9.80 -6.61
C ALA A 121 -15.09 -8.41 -6.01
N ILE A 122 -15.77 -8.09 -4.91
CA ILE A 122 -15.68 -6.78 -4.26
C ILE A 122 -14.38 -6.62 -3.51
N PHE A 123 -13.90 -7.69 -2.87
CA PHE A 123 -12.58 -7.69 -2.26
C PHE A 123 -11.47 -7.55 -3.30
N LEU A 124 -11.58 -8.30 -4.40
CA LEU A 124 -10.61 -8.25 -5.49
C LEU A 124 -10.61 -6.87 -6.18
N PHE A 125 -11.75 -6.34 -6.57
CA PHE A 125 -11.83 -5.08 -7.32
C PHE A 125 -11.81 -3.82 -6.44
N GLY A 126 -12.31 -3.89 -5.21
CA GLY A 126 -12.40 -2.75 -4.29
C GLY A 126 -11.14 -2.54 -3.46
N ILE A 127 -10.33 -3.58 -3.22
CA ILE A 127 -9.14 -3.49 -2.36
C ILE A 127 -7.89 -4.00 -3.10
N THR A 128 -7.91 -5.24 -3.60
CA THR A 128 -6.71 -5.83 -4.21
C THR A 128 -6.29 -5.12 -5.49
N PHE A 129 -7.25 -4.79 -6.36
CA PHE A 129 -7.00 -4.16 -7.64
C PHE A 129 -6.42 -2.74 -7.52
N PRO A 130 -6.94 -1.84 -6.65
CA PRO A 130 -6.31 -0.53 -6.43
C PRO A 130 -4.87 -0.64 -5.91
N ILE A 131 -4.61 -1.55 -4.97
CA ILE A 131 -3.25 -1.77 -4.45
C ILE A 131 -2.34 -2.28 -5.57
N LEU A 132 -2.80 -3.24 -6.37
CA LEU A 132 -2.05 -3.76 -7.51
C LEU A 132 -1.72 -2.65 -8.50
N MET A 133 -2.70 -1.81 -8.87
CA MET A 133 -2.49 -0.69 -9.80
C MET A 133 -1.49 0.32 -9.25
N ILE A 134 -1.55 0.64 -7.95
CA ILE A 134 -0.57 1.50 -7.28
C ILE A 134 0.83 0.90 -7.38
N LEU A 135 0.98 -0.38 -7.05
CA LEU A 135 2.28 -1.06 -7.08
C LEU A 135 2.84 -1.19 -8.51
N VAL A 136 1.99 -1.52 -9.48
CA VAL A 136 2.37 -1.55 -10.90
C VAL A 136 2.85 -0.17 -11.34
N HIS A 137 2.08 0.88 -11.05
CA HIS A 137 2.46 2.25 -11.37
C HIS A 137 3.79 2.66 -10.70
N ALA A 138 3.93 2.40 -9.40
CA ALA A 138 5.15 2.69 -8.64
C ALA A 138 6.37 1.90 -9.15
N SER A 139 6.14 0.70 -9.66
CA SER A 139 7.16 -0.19 -10.24
C SER A 139 7.66 0.31 -11.60
N VAL A 140 6.75 0.73 -12.48
CA VAL A 140 7.11 1.13 -13.85
C VAL A 140 7.55 2.59 -13.94
N ARG A 141 7.11 3.47 -13.03
CA ARG A 141 7.40 4.90 -13.12
C ARG A 141 8.88 5.20 -12.87
N LEU A 142 9.49 5.92 -13.79
CA LEU A 142 10.85 6.45 -13.63
C LEU A 142 10.87 7.69 -12.73
N ARG A 143 11.92 7.80 -11.91
CA ARG A 143 12.11 8.92 -10.97
C ARG A 143 12.43 10.21 -11.74
N SER A 144 11.65 11.26 -11.49
CA SER A 144 11.98 12.63 -11.93
C SER A 144 12.99 13.27 -10.97
N LEU A 145 13.68 14.34 -11.39
CA LEU A 145 14.60 15.07 -10.51
C LEU A 145 13.87 15.69 -9.30
N LYS A 146 12.62 16.11 -9.46
CA LYS A 146 11.75 16.58 -8.37
C LYS A 146 11.50 15.48 -7.33
N ASN A 147 11.21 14.27 -7.80
CA ASN A 147 11.10 13.07 -6.98
C ASN A 147 12.44 12.74 -6.28
N LYS A 148 13.60 13.08 -6.86
CA LYS A 148 14.89 12.91 -6.19
C LYS A 148 15.10 13.86 -5.01
N VAL A 149 14.73 15.12 -5.17
CA VAL A 149 14.90 16.16 -4.14
C VAL A 149 13.95 15.93 -2.96
N GLU A 150 12.66 15.70 -3.23
CA GLU A 150 11.68 15.57 -2.15
C GLU A 150 11.93 14.35 -1.26
N ASN A 151 12.27 13.23 -1.86
CA ASN A 151 12.62 12.02 -1.12
C ASN A 151 13.91 12.18 -0.31
N LYS A 152 14.86 13.02 -0.75
CA LYS A 152 16.01 13.36 0.09
C LYS A 152 15.62 14.21 1.29
N LEU A 153 14.65 15.12 1.14
CA LEU A 153 14.12 15.89 2.28
C LEU A 153 13.42 14.98 3.30
N GLU A 154 12.70 13.97 2.82
CA GLU A 154 12.08 12.95 3.68
C GLU A 154 13.13 12.04 4.34
N SER A 155 14.13 11.55 3.60
CA SER A 155 15.20 10.69 4.15
C SER A 155 16.07 11.41 5.20
N ILE A 156 16.18 12.74 5.11
CA ILE A 156 16.90 13.57 6.11
C ILE A 156 15.99 13.93 7.30
N GLY A 157 14.72 13.49 7.28
CA GLY A 157 13.75 13.72 8.36
C GLY A 157 13.17 15.13 8.38
N LEU A 158 13.40 15.92 7.32
CA LEU A 158 12.86 17.28 7.20
C LEU A 158 11.37 17.28 6.84
N LYS A 159 10.85 16.14 6.36
CA LYS A 159 9.44 15.87 6.14
C LYS A 159 9.09 14.50 6.69
N ARG A 160 7.91 14.35 7.31
CA ARG A 160 7.31 13.05 7.62
C ARG A 160 5.96 12.94 6.93
N THR A 161 5.75 11.87 6.18
CA THR A 161 4.48 11.61 5.49
C THR A 161 3.80 10.35 6.06
N PRO A 162 2.46 10.24 5.96
CA PRO A 162 1.75 9.01 6.34
C PRO A 162 2.28 7.73 5.68
N MET A 163 2.65 7.79 4.38
CA MET A 163 3.24 6.66 3.68
C MET A 163 4.66 6.38 4.18
N GLY A 164 5.43 7.43 4.51
CA GLY A 164 6.73 7.29 5.17
C GLY A 164 6.64 6.52 6.49
N LEU A 165 5.68 6.87 7.34
CA LEU A 165 5.41 6.14 8.60
C LEU A 165 4.99 4.69 8.34
N LEU A 166 4.16 4.46 7.32
CA LEU A 166 3.71 3.12 6.94
C LEU A 166 4.89 2.27 6.45
N LEU A 167 5.76 2.81 5.61
CA LEU A 167 6.93 2.11 5.10
C LEU A 167 7.97 1.87 6.21
N GLU A 168 8.19 2.82 7.11
CA GLU A 168 9.01 2.67 8.33
C GLU A 168 8.48 1.52 9.19
N ALA A 169 7.16 1.47 9.43
CA ALA A 169 6.52 0.38 10.17
C ALA A 169 6.62 -1.00 9.46
N LEU A 170 6.74 -1.01 8.12
CA LEU A 170 6.98 -2.19 7.32
C LEU A 170 8.48 -2.55 7.21
N GLY A 171 9.37 -1.79 7.83
CA GLY A 171 10.83 -1.97 7.72
C GLY A 171 11.37 -1.69 6.31
N GLN A 172 10.66 -0.87 5.53
CA GLN A 172 11.03 -0.44 4.18
C GLN A 172 11.60 0.98 4.24
N GLU A 173 12.71 1.16 4.95
CA GLU A 173 13.38 2.45 5.06
C GLU A 173 13.99 2.88 3.73
N GLN A 174 13.95 4.19 3.48
CA GLN A 174 14.53 4.78 2.30
C GLN A 174 16.03 4.95 2.52
N GLU A 175 16.85 4.10 1.90
CA GLU A 175 18.30 4.23 2.00
C GLU A 175 18.75 5.60 1.49
N ALA A 176 19.38 6.38 2.38
CA ALA A 176 19.84 7.73 2.13
C ALA A 176 21.09 7.73 1.22
N GLY A 177 20.99 7.21 -0.02
CA GLY A 177 22.21 6.97 -0.79
C GLY A 177 22.04 6.37 -2.19
N SER A 178 21.08 6.83 -3.01
CA SER A 178 21.04 6.52 -4.45
C SER A 178 20.63 7.72 -5.31
#